data_AF-A0A9P1MNZ8-F1
#
_entry.id   AF-A0A9P1MNZ8-F1
#
_cell.length_a   1.000
_cell.length_b   1.000
_cell.length_c   1.000
_cell.angle_alpha   90.00
_cell.angle_beta   90.00
_cell.angle_gamma   90.00
#
_symmetry.space_group_name_H-M   'P 1'
#
loop_
_entity.id
_entity.type
_entity.pdbx_description
1 polymer ?
#
loop_
_entity_poly.entity_id
_entity_poly.type
_entity_poly.pdbx_seq_one_letter_code
_entity_poly.pdbx_strand_id
1 'polypeptide(L)'
;MRLLVVSTILLSVVACASAIKCYACNSLIQKDCTEKFEKYIMKCVPRKFGGSTTSVAPIGCRKTLQYASGESSVIRECAYFGEAEEKNQKGSLGVSRKFHQCTEDLCNSATSFKILLVPTVLIAFYNML
;
A
#
# COMPACT_ATOMS: atom_id res chain seq x y z
N MET A 1 7.53 14.20 46.54
CA MET A 1 8.13 14.56 45.23
C MET A 1 8.99 13.45 44.61
N ARG A 2 9.69 12.60 45.37
CA ARG A 2 10.52 11.49 44.82
C ARG A 2 9.74 10.26 44.34
N LEU A 3 8.57 9.97 44.92
CA LEU A 3 7.71 8.83 44.52
C LEU A 3 6.93 9.08 43.21
N LEU A 4 6.63 10.33 42.90
CA LEU A 4 5.92 10.70 41.65
C LEU A 4 6.82 10.57 40.42
N VAL A 5 8.13 10.75 40.57
CA VAL A 5 9.12 10.63 39.49
C VAL A 5 9.33 9.17 39.09
N VAL A 6 9.16 8.22 40.01
CA VAL A 6 9.29 6.78 39.73
C VAL A 6 8.08 6.27 38.92
N SER A 7 6.88 6.83 39.16
CA SER A 7 5.68 6.45 38.43
C SER A 7 5.65 6.97 36.99
N THR A 8 6.31 8.10 36.69
CA THR A 8 6.35 8.66 35.33
C THR A 8 7.39 8.02 34.42
N ILE A 9 8.40 7.33 34.98
CA ILE A 9 9.43 6.62 34.21
C ILE A 9 8.95 5.24 33.72
N LEU A 10 7.93 4.65 34.35
CA LEU A 10 7.42 3.32 34.00
C LEU A 10 6.39 3.30 32.86
N LEU A 11 6.07 4.47 32.27
CA LEU A 11 5.27 4.57 31.05
C LEU A 11 6.18 4.64 29.82
N SER A 12 7.20 3.79 29.77
CA SER A 12 7.94 3.55 28.54
C SER A 12 6.97 2.91 27.54
N VAL A 13 6.41 3.74 26.66
CA VAL A 13 5.61 3.31 25.52
C VAL A 13 6.43 2.29 24.75
N VAL A 14 6.13 1.02 24.93
CA VAL A 14 6.61 -0.04 24.05
C VAL A 14 5.90 0.20 22.72
N ALA A 15 6.53 1.00 21.86
CA ALA A 15 6.13 1.11 20.47
C ALA A 15 6.42 -0.25 19.82
N CYS A 16 5.46 -1.16 19.91
CA CYS A 16 5.47 -2.39 19.14
C CYS A 16 5.42 -2.00 17.67
N ALA A 17 6.58 -2.00 17.01
CA ALA A 17 6.66 -1.86 15.57
C ALA A 17 6.00 -3.09 14.93
N SER A 18 4.70 -2.99 14.64
CA SER A 18 3.99 -4.04 13.89
C SER A 18 4.47 -4.01 12.45
N ALA A 19 4.98 -5.14 11.97
CA ALA A 19 5.32 -5.30 10.57
C ALA A 19 4.05 -5.24 9.71
N ILE A 20 3.99 -4.29 8.78
CA ILE A 20 2.88 -4.13 7.83
C ILE A 20 2.65 -5.42 7.05
N LYS A 21 1.39 -5.78 6.81
CA LYS A 21 1.01 -6.91 5.96
C LYS A 21 0.51 -6.40 4.62
N CYS A 22 0.90 -7.05 3.54
CA CYS A 22 0.44 -6.73 2.19
C CYS A 22 0.04 -7.99 1.44
N TYR A 23 -0.78 -7.84 0.40
CA TYR A 23 -0.89 -8.90 -0.59
C TYR A 23 0.38 -8.93 -1.45
N ALA A 24 0.87 -10.13 -1.76
CA ALA A 24 2.15 -10.37 -2.46
C ALA A 24 2.00 -11.43 -3.56
N CYS A 25 1.76 -11.00 -4.80
CA CYS A 25 1.55 -11.90 -5.94
C CYS A 25 1.86 -11.23 -7.29
N ASN A 26 2.03 -12.04 -8.33
CA ASN A 26 2.24 -11.58 -9.71
C ASN A 26 1.36 -12.38 -10.68
N SER A 27 0.48 -11.71 -11.44
CA SER A 27 -0.47 -12.36 -12.35
C SER A 27 0.16 -13.12 -13.52
N LEU A 28 1.44 -12.91 -13.83
CA LEU A 28 2.16 -13.71 -14.82
C LEU A 28 2.46 -15.12 -14.31
N ILE A 29 2.70 -15.26 -13.01
CA ILE A 29 3.02 -16.54 -12.35
C ILE A 29 1.77 -17.13 -11.70
N GLN A 30 1.05 -16.33 -10.91
CA GLN A 30 -0.19 -16.69 -10.23
C GLN A 30 -1.37 -16.00 -10.91
N LYS A 31 -2.02 -16.69 -11.86
CA LYS A 31 -3.11 -16.11 -12.68
C LYS A 31 -4.25 -15.50 -11.85
N ASP A 32 -4.51 -16.05 -10.68
CA ASP A 32 -5.54 -15.57 -9.77
C ASP A 32 -5.13 -14.36 -8.91
N CYS A 33 -3.92 -13.83 -9.07
CA CYS A 33 -3.52 -12.56 -8.47
C CYS A 33 -4.41 -11.39 -8.92
N THR A 34 -5.11 -11.48 -10.06
CA THR A 34 -6.02 -10.40 -10.47
C THR A 34 -7.26 -10.33 -9.57
N GLU A 35 -7.88 -11.47 -9.29
CA GLU A 35 -9.24 -11.55 -8.69
C GLU A 35 -9.32 -12.26 -7.34
N LYS A 36 -8.38 -13.17 -7.03
CA LYS A 36 -8.35 -13.97 -5.78
C LYS A 36 -7.01 -13.80 -5.07
N PHE A 37 -6.56 -12.56 -4.95
CA PHE A 37 -5.25 -12.23 -4.38
C PHE A 37 -5.21 -12.35 -2.86
N GLU A 38 -6.37 -12.45 -2.21
CA GLU A 38 -6.56 -12.41 -0.76
C GLU A 38 -5.85 -13.55 -0.04
N LYS A 39 -5.56 -14.66 -0.74
CA LYS A 39 -4.79 -15.78 -0.20
C LYS A 39 -3.27 -15.52 -0.13
N TYR A 40 -2.77 -14.48 -0.78
CA TYR A 40 -1.34 -14.17 -0.86
C TYR A 40 -0.91 -13.11 0.16
N ILE A 41 -1.22 -13.31 1.44
CA ILE A 41 -0.84 -12.36 2.50
C ILE A 41 0.62 -12.58 2.90
N MET A 42 1.40 -11.50 2.95
CA MET A 42 2.79 -11.50 3.37
C MET A 42 3.03 -10.44 4.44
N LYS A 43 3.77 -10.80 5.50
CA LYS A 43 4.36 -9.83 6.44
C LYS A 43 5.57 -9.18 5.76
N CYS A 44 5.57 -7.86 5.67
CA CYS A 44 6.67 -7.11 5.09
C CYS A 44 7.84 -7.00 6.08
N VAL A 45 9.03 -7.37 5.62
CA VAL A 45 10.25 -7.37 6.43
C VAL A 45 11.30 -6.47 5.77
N PRO A 46 12.22 -5.85 6.53
CA PRO A 46 13.31 -5.08 5.94
C PRO A 46 14.12 -5.88 4.91
N ARG A 47 14.51 -5.26 3.80
CA ARG A 47 15.27 -5.91 2.70
C ARG A 47 16.46 -5.08 2.24
N LYS A 48 17.49 -5.75 1.74
CA LYS A 48 18.64 -5.13 1.07
C LYS A 48 18.36 -5.00 -0.43
N PHE A 49 18.80 -3.91 -1.04
CA PHE A 49 18.62 -3.61 -2.46
C PHE A 49 19.97 -3.32 -3.11
N GLY A 50 20.18 -3.77 -4.34
CA GLY A 50 21.36 -3.40 -5.16
C GLY A 50 22.73 -3.69 -4.52
N GLY A 51 22.84 -4.73 -3.70
CA GLY A 51 24.08 -5.06 -2.99
C GLY A 51 24.40 -4.19 -1.77
N SER A 52 23.51 -3.29 -1.36
CA SER A 52 23.67 -2.46 -0.16
C SER A 52 23.84 -3.32 1.10
N THR A 53 24.69 -2.86 2.01
CA THR A 53 24.87 -3.48 3.33
C THR A 53 23.72 -3.17 4.29
N THR A 54 22.99 -2.08 4.05
CA THR A 54 21.90 -1.59 4.88
C THR A 54 20.54 -2.09 4.38
N SER A 55 19.73 -2.63 5.29
CA SER A 55 18.34 -2.99 5.01
C SER A 55 17.44 -1.76 5.03
N VAL A 56 16.50 -1.69 4.09
CA VAL A 56 15.44 -0.68 4.05
C VAL A 56 14.17 -1.28 4.63
N ALA A 57 13.56 -0.59 5.59
CA ALA A 57 12.28 -0.98 6.16
C ALA A 57 11.14 -0.77 5.14
N PRO A 58 10.11 -1.63 5.14
CA PRO A 58 8.94 -1.39 4.31
C PRO A 58 8.20 -0.13 4.78
N ILE A 59 7.69 0.63 3.82
CA ILE A 59 6.95 1.88 4.04
C ILE A 59 5.46 1.76 3.68
N GLY A 60 5.01 0.61 3.18
CA GLY A 60 3.64 0.44 2.73
C GLY A 60 3.41 -0.83 1.90
N CYS A 61 2.25 -0.89 1.27
CA CYS A 61 1.92 -1.84 0.22
C CYS A 61 1.87 -1.13 -1.13
N ARG A 62 2.12 -1.88 -2.21
CA ARG A 62 2.01 -1.41 -3.59
C ARG A 62 1.18 -2.38 -4.42
N LYS A 63 0.37 -1.82 -5.32
CA LYS A 63 -0.23 -2.52 -6.45
C LYS A 63 0.20 -1.85 -7.73
N THR A 64 0.73 -2.63 -8.67
CA THR A 64 1.23 -2.16 -9.96
C THR A 64 0.47 -2.88 -11.07
N LEU A 65 -0.15 -2.11 -11.96
CA LEU A 65 -0.55 -2.56 -13.29
C LEU A 65 0.60 -2.23 -14.25
N GLN A 66 1.25 -3.26 -14.77
CA GLN A 66 2.36 -3.12 -15.70
C GLN A 66 1.96 -3.67 -17.06
N TYR A 67 2.31 -2.95 -18.12
CA TYR A 67 2.30 -3.45 -19.48
C TYR A 67 3.74 -3.50 -20.00
N ALA A 68 4.18 -4.65 -20.47
CA ALA A 68 5.51 -4.84 -21.05
C ALA A 68 5.45 -5.95 -22.09
N SER A 69 6.18 -5.79 -23.21
CA SER A 69 6.32 -6.81 -24.26
C SER A 69 4.99 -7.35 -24.80
N GLY A 70 3.94 -6.52 -24.86
CA GLY A 70 2.61 -6.94 -25.34
C GLY A 70 1.69 -7.55 -24.28
N GLU A 71 2.16 -7.75 -23.05
CA GLU A 71 1.38 -8.40 -21.99
C GLU A 71 1.13 -7.46 -20.80
N SER A 72 -0.08 -7.53 -20.25
CA SER A 72 -0.45 -6.83 -19.00
C SER A 72 -0.29 -7.75 -17.79
N SER A 73 0.21 -7.20 -16.69
CA SER A 73 0.37 -7.91 -15.42
C SER A 73 -0.06 -7.06 -14.24
N VAL A 74 -0.60 -7.73 -13.22
CA VAL A 74 -0.90 -7.16 -11.91
C VAL A 74 0.11 -7.71 -10.92
N ILE A 75 0.82 -6.81 -10.24
CA ILE A 75 1.80 -7.13 -9.21
C ILE A 75 1.36 -6.47 -7.92
N ARG A 76 1.33 -7.24 -6.83
CA ARG A 76 1.12 -6.75 -5.47
C ARG A 76 2.34 -7.09 -4.64
N GLU A 77 2.84 -6.15 -3.86
CA GLU A 77 4.08 -6.32 -3.08
C GLU A 77 4.17 -5.31 -1.92
N CYS A 78 5.15 -5.52 -1.04
CA CYS A 78 5.56 -4.53 -0.06
C CYS A 78 6.31 -3.37 -0.74
N ALA A 79 6.01 -2.13 -0.37
CA ALA A 79 6.71 -0.95 -0.82
C ALA A 79 7.86 -0.60 0.12
N TYR A 80 9.02 -0.24 -0.42
CA TYR A 80 10.21 0.18 0.33
C TYR A 80 10.68 1.61 -0.03
N PHE A 81 10.19 2.15 -1.14
CA PHE A 81 10.58 3.44 -1.68
C PHE A 81 9.40 4.10 -2.37
N GLY A 82 9.41 5.43 -2.47
CA GLY A 82 8.36 6.22 -3.11
C GLY A 82 7.29 6.69 -2.13
N GLU A 83 6.34 7.47 -2.63
CA GLU A 83 5.28 8.11 -1.83
C GLU A 83 3.97 7.34 -1.94
N ALA A 84 3.08 7.53 -0.96
CA ALA A 84 1.74 6.91 -0.90
C ALA A 84 0.76 7.59 -1.87
N GLU A 85 1.04 7.45 -3.18
CA GLU A 85 0.28 8.11 -4.25
C GLU A 85 0.08 7.19 -5.44
N GLU A 86 -0.85 7.57 -6.32
CA GLU A 86 -0.99 6.97 -7.65
C GLU A 86 0.01 7.63 -8.61
N LYS A 87 0.88 6.82 -9.23
CA LYS A 87 1.83 7.31 -10.23
C LYS A 87 1.73 6.52 -11.53
N ASN A 88 1.81 7.24 -12.64
CA ASN A 88 1.84 6.69 -14.00
C ASN A 88 3.22 6.94 -14.60
N GLN A 89 3.92 5.86 -14.94
CA GLN A 89 5.25 5.88 -15.53
C GLN A 89 5.20 5.23 -16.91
N LYS A 90 5.65 5.96 -17.93
CA LYS A 90 5.84 5.42 -19.28
C LYS A 90 7.34 5.23 -19.49
N GLY A 91 7.75 4.02 -19.84
CA GLY A 91 9.11 3.69 -20.26
C GLY A 91 9.25 3.75 -21.78
N SER A 92 10.44 3.43 -22.27
CA SER A 92 10.71 3.19 -23.69
C SER A 92 10.10 1.86 -24.16
N LEU A 93 10.01 1.67 -25.48
CA LEU A 93 9.62 0.40 -26.11
C LEU A 93 8.24 -0.13 -25.70
N GLY A 94 7.29 0.78 -25.42
CA GLY A 94 5.91 0.41 -25.09
C GLY A 94 5.74 -0.14 -23.68
N VAL A 95 6.74 -0.04 -22.79
CA VAL A 95 6.59 -0.41 -21.38
C VAL A 95 5.85 0.70 -20.63
N SER A 96 4.82 0.35 -19.86
CA SER A 96 4.16 1.29 -18.96
C SER A 96 3.84 0.66 -17.61
N ARG A 97 3.85 1.47 -16.57
CA ARG A 97 3.48 1.07 -15.21
C ARG A 97 2.57 2.12 -14.61
N LYS A 98 1.46 1.67 -14.06
CA LYS A 98 0.59 2.45 -13.19
C LYS A 98 0.63 1.78 -11.83
N PHE A 99 1.00 2.52 -10.78
CA PHE A 99 0.99 1.95 -9.43
C PHE A 99 0.30 2.85 -8.44
N HIS A 100 -0.21 2.23 -7.38
CA HIS A 100 -0.73 2.89 -6.20
C HIS A 100 -0.01 2.33 -4.97
N GLN A 101 0.38 3.22 -4.06
CA GLN A 101 1.01 2.88 -2.79
C GLN A 101 0.20 3.43 -1.62
N CYS A 102 0.15 2.66 -0.54
CA CYS A 102 -0.64 2.96 0.66
C CYS A 102 0.07 2.40 1.90
N THR A 103 -0.25 2.91 3.10
CA THR A 103 0.50 2.65 4.35
C THR A 103 -0.18 1.67 5.31
N GLU A 104 -1.44 1.34 5.08
CA GLU A 104 -2.22 0.49 5.98
C GLU A 104 -2.07 -1.01 5.66
N ASP A 105 -2.33 -1.86 6.65
CA ASP A 105 -2.36 -3.31 6.44
C ASP A 105 -3.34 -3.69 5.33
N LEU A 106 -2.85 -4.49 4.37
CA LEU A 106 -3.61 -5.08 3.27
C LEU A 106 -4.30 -4.05 2.35
N CYS A 107 -3.83 -2.79 2.36
CA CYS A 107 -4.44 -1.69 1.61
C CYS A 107 -4.30 -1.82 0.07
N ASN A 108 -3.38 -2.67 -0.40
CA ASN A 108 -3.21 -2.94 -1.84
C ASN A 108 -4.26 -3.91 -2.41
N SER A 109 -5.41 -4.06 -1.74
CA SER A 109 -6.60 -4.71 -2.31
C SER A 109 -7.22 -3.88 -3.44
N ALA A 110 -7.17 -2.54 -3.31
CA ALA A 110 -7.93 -1.61 -4.13
C ALA A 110 -7.83 -1.93 -5.63
N THR A 111 -8.93 -2.34 -6.23
CA THR A 111 -9.18 -2.11 -7.67
C THR A 111 -9.09 -0.60 -7.86
N SER A 112 -8.47 -0.09 -8.93
CA SER A 112 -8.44 1.36 -9.18
C SER A 112 -9.88 1.89 -9.29
N PHE A 113 -10.50 2.24 -8.17
CA PHE A 113 -11.82 2.82 -8.11
C PHE A 113 -11.61 4.31 -8.30
N LYS A 114 -12.02 4.81 -9.47
CA LYS A 114 -12.40 6.21 -9.59
C LYS A 114 -13.52 6.40 -8.57
N ILE A 115 -13.21 7.01 -7.43
CA ILE A 115 -14.22 7.48 -6.50
C ILE A 115 -14.93 8.61 -7.23
N LEU A 116 -16.01 8.27 -7.94
CA LEU A 116 -16.96 9.26 -8.42
C LEU A 116 -17.70 9.73 -7.16
N LEU A 117 -17.18 10.78 -6.52
CA LEU A 117 -17.95 11.54 -5.54
C LEU A 117 -19.11 12.15 -6.33
N VAL A 118 -20.26 11.47 -6.35
CA VAL A 118 -21.51 12.09 -6.74
C VAL A 118 -21.90 12.97 -5.57
N PRO A 119 -21.91 14.31 -5.70
CA PRO A 119 -22.52 15.14 -4.67
C PRO A 119 -24.02 14.86 -4.73
N THR A 120 -24.53 14.12 -3.75
CA THR A 120 -25.97 14.13 -3.48
C THR A 120 -26.30 15.54 -3.02
N VAL A 121 -26.76 16.33 -3.98
CA VAL A 121 -27.36 17.64 -3.78
C VAL A 121 -28.49 17.48 -2.76
N LEU A 122 -28.23 17.88 -1.51
CA LEU A 122 -29.27 18.09 -0.48
C LEU A 122 -30.09 19.34 -0.85
N ILE A 123 -30.84 19.28 -1.95
CA ILE A 123 -31.95 20.21 -2.21
C ILE A 123 -33.21 19.43 -1.87
N ALA A 124 -33.65 19.49 -0.61
CA ALA A 124 -35.05 19.24 -0.24
C ALA A 124 -35.37 19.64 1.21
N PHE A 125 -34.89 20.78 1.75
CA PHE A 125 -35.46 21.33 2.99
C PHE A 125 -35.55 22.87 2.99
N TYR A 126 -35.83 23.49 1.84
CA TYR A 126 -36.20 24.91 1.77
C TYR A 126 -37.72 25.15 1.68
N ASN A 127 -38.55 24.13 1.94
CA ASN A 127 -40.01 24.26 1.95
C ASN A 127 -40.64 23.76 3.27
N MET A 128 -40.05 24.09 4.42
CA MET A 128 -40.80 24.05 5.69
C MET A 128 -40.20 25.01 6.73
N LEU A 129 -40.37 26.32 6.48
CA LEU A 129 -40.57 27.38 7.47
C LEU A 129 -40.91 28.69 6.73
#